data_AF-A0A8S3TAA8-F1
#
_entry.id   AF-A0A8S3TAA8-F1
#
_cell.length_a   1.000
_cell.length_b   1.000
_cell.length_c   1.000
_cell.angle_alpha   90.00
_cell.angle_beta   90.00
_cell.angle_gamma   90.00
#
_symmetry.space_group_name_H-M   'P 1'
#
loop_
_entity.id
_entity.type
_entity.pdbx_description
1 polymer ?
#
loop_
_entity_poly.entity_id
_entity_poly.type
_entity_poly.pdbx_seq_one_letter_code
_entity_poly.pdbx_strand_id
1 'polypeptide(L)'
;MLCYHGNAQWTGANMPGGNMMTGIPQWPGGNMMSGNAQPHGGFVMPSGNTIRGIFSAIPQCVPVKSINCEKYGFNSTKFPNYIGHARLAEAENALTQIFTNTVTCPIPKASAEMIGCATMIPLCINGKTVPPCQEDCREVIIKCKVNQIPNFEMAETICSLFPKRGSTTSCISIQSKQTLVALYRKRVMVVSLFTQKCACLAQCR
;
A
#
# COMPACT_ATOMS: atom_id res chain seq x y z
N MET A 1 43.13 -14.74 -15.06
CA MET A 1 41.74 -15.24 -15.22
C MET A 1 41.02 -14.28 -16.15
N LEU A 2 40.76 -14.73 -17.38
CA LEU A 2 40.15 -13.95 -18.45
C LEU A 2 38.62 -14.11 -18.36
N CYS A 3 37.89 -13.00 -18.25
CA CYS A 3 36.44 -12.99 -18.33
C CYS A 3 36.01 -12.75 -19.79
N TYR A 4 35.32 -13.74 -20.37
CA TYR A 4 34.65 -13.66 -21.66
C TYR A 4 33.48 -12.68 -21.60
N HIS A 5 33.47 -11.68 -22.49
CA HIS A 5 32.29 -10.87 -22.82
C HIS A 5 31.64 -11.45 -24.08
N GLY A 6 30.47 -12.07 -23.93
CA GLY A 6 29.62 -12.47 -25.04
C GLY A 6 28.66 -11.33 -25.40
N ASN A 7 28.88 -10.73 -26.57
CA ASN A 7 27.93 -9.83 -27.23
C ASN A 7 26.86 -10.66 -27.95
N ALA A 8 25.59 -10.36 -27.70
CA ALA A 8 24.48 -10.80 -28.56
C ALA A 8 23.62 -9.58 -28.90
N GLN A 9 23.80 -9.09 -30.13
CA GLN A 9 22.89 -8.19 -30.82
C GLN A 9 21.64 -8.98 -31.22
N TRP A 10 20.45 -8.41 -31.03
CA TRP A 10 19.24 -8.86 -31.70
C TRP A 10 18.73 -7.75 -32.61
N THR A 11 18.83 -8.04 -33.90
CA THR A 11 18.31 -7.32 -35.05
C THR A 11 16.78 -7.30 -35.03
N GLY A 12 16.21 -6.21 -35.53
CA GLY A 12 14.78 -6.04 -35.68
C GLY A 12 14.14 -7.07 -36.62
N ALA A 13 12.90 -7.43 -36.28
CA ALA A 13 11.97 -8.10 -37.16
C ALA A 13 10.63 -7.36 -37.10
N ASN A 14 10.23 -6.81 -38.25
CA ASN A 14 8.89 -6.34 -38.56
C ASN A 14 7.86 -7.45 -38.32
N MET A 15 6.70 -7.09 -37.73
CA MET A 15 5.44 -7.80 -37.91
C MET A 15 4.25 -6.82 -37.89
N PRO A 16 3.12 -7.19 -38.54
CA PRO A 16 2.26 -6.27 -39.28
C PRO A 16 1.07 -5.71 -38.49
N GLY A 17 0.44 -4.68 -39.06
CA GLY A 17 -0.68 -3.93 -38.52
C GLY A 17 -1.90 -4.78 -38.11
N GLY A 18 -2.53 -4.34 -37.03
CA GLY A 18 -3.79 -4.86 -36.50
C GLY A 18 -4.72 -3.69 -36.13
N ASN A 19 -5.96 -3.81 -36.59
CA ASN A 19 -7.03 -2.83 -36.63
C ASN A 19 -7.30 -2.02 -35.35
N MET A 20 -7.55 -0.73 -35.58
CA MET A 20 -8.39 0.14 -34.77
C MET A 20 -9.79 -0.47 -34.55
N MET A 21 -10.15 -0.73 -33.30
CA MET A 21 -11.55 -0.86 -32.89
C MET A 21 -11.87 0.33 -31.97
N THR A 22 -12.40 1.37 -32.58
CA THR A 22 -13.17 2.43 -31.91
C THR A 22 -14.53 1.85 -31.54
N GLY A 23 -14.74 1.58 -30.25
CA GLY A 23 -16.01 1.06 -29.73
C GLY A 23 -16.36 1.75 -28.42
N ILE A 24 -16.87 2.98 -28.52
CA ILE A 24 -17.54 3.69 -27.43
C ILE A 24 -18.92 3.05 -27.25
N PRO A 25 -19.28 2.49 -26.09
CA PRO A 25 -20.65 2.06 -25.86
C PRO A 25 -21.53 3.30 -25.68
N GLN A 26 -22.38 3.59 -26.67
CA GLN A 26 -23.47 4.56 -26.55
C GLN A 26 -24.51 4.03 -25.57
N TRP A 27 -24.77 4.80 -24.51
CA TRP A 27 -25.90 4.59 -23.62
C TRP A 27 -27.17 5.12 -24.30
N PRO A 28 -28.25 4.34 -24.42
CA PRO A 28 -29.51 4.86 -24.92
C PRO A 28 -30.13 5.76 -23.83
N GLY A 29 -30.43 7.00 -24.23
CA GLY A 29 -31.06 8.00 -23.38
C GLY A 29 -32.40 7.52 -22.81
N GLY A 30 -32.58 7.75 -21.51
CA GLY A 30 -33.83 7.54 -20.79
C GLY A 30 -34.10 8.72 -19.87
N ASN A 31 -35.31 9.27 -19.97
CA ASN A 31 -35.81 10.44 -19.25
C ASN A 31 -35.62 10.33 -17.73
N MET A 32 -35.09 11.41 -17.13
CA MET A 32 -35.04 11.61 -15.69
C MET A 32 -36.45 11.98 -15.21
N MET A 33 -37.19 11.00 -14.68
CA MET A 33 -38.37 11.30 -13.86
C MET A 33 -37.97 11.30 -12.39
N SER A 34 -38.28 12.43 -11.76
CA SER A 34 -38.24 12.69 -10.32
C SER A 34 -38.91 11.56 -9.54
N GLY A 35 -38.18 10.92 -8.64
CA GLY A 35 -38.68 9.87 -7.76
C GLY A 35 -38.00 9.96 -6.40
N ASN A 36 -38.81 10.19 -5.36
CA ASN A 36 -38.38 10.37 -3.98
C ASN A 36 -37.59 9.17 -3.44
N ALA A 37 -36.46 9.46 -2.80
CA ALA A 37 -35.65 8.49 -2.09
C ALA A 37 -36.31 8.09 -0.76
N GLN A 38 -36.59 6.80 -0.55
CA GLN A 38 -36.67 6.17 0.77
C GLN A 38 -36.27 4.67 0.71
N PRO A 39 -35.78 4.11 1.83
CA PRO A 39 -34.81 3.02 1.83
C PRO A 39 -35.50 1.65 1.89
N HIS A 40 -34.91 0.66 1.23
CA HIS A 40 -35.37 -0.74 1.16
C HIS A 40 -36.55 -1.00 0.21
N GLY A 41 -36.42 -0.60 -1.07
CA GLY A 41 -37.31 -1.04 -2.14
C GLY A 41 -36.60 -2.04 -3.06
N GLY A 42 -36.97 -3.32 -2.98
CA GLY A 42 -36.57 -4.32 -3.97
C GLY A 42 -37.32 -4.11 -5.30
N PHE A 43 -36.61 -4.23 -6.42
CA PHE A 43 -37.24 -4.25 -7.75
C PHE A 43 -37.98 -5.57 -7.95
N VAL A 44 -39.29 -5.51 -8.19
CA VAL A 44 -40.09 -6.64 -8.67
C VAL A 44 -40.23 -6.51 -10.18
N MET A 45 -39.71 -7.49 -10.94
CA MET A 45 -39.94 -7.60 -12.38
C MET A 45 -41.18 -8.48 -12.63
N PRO A 46 -42.08 -8.13 -13.58
CA PRO A 46 -43.23 -8.96 -13.92
C PRO A 46 -42.82 -9.99 -14.96
N SER A 47 -42.12 -11.04 -14.55
CA SER A 47 -41.93 -12.28 -15.31
C SER A 47 -41.39 -13.31 -14.33
N GLY A 48 -42.11 -14.42 -14.14
CA GLY A 48 -41.94 -15.42 -13.08
C GLY A 48 -40.67 -16.27 -13.14
N ASN A 49 -39.50 -15.67 -13.39
CA ASN A 49 -38.21 -16.27 -13.17
C ASN A 49 -37.60 -15.66 -11.90
N THR A 50 -37.63 -16.41 -10.81
CA THR A 50 -36.95 -16.07 -9.57
C THR A 50 -35.44 -16.11 -9.80
N ILE A 51 -34.84 -15.00 -10.25
CA ILE A 51 -33.39 -14.84 -10.09
C ILE A 51 -33.17 -14.72 -8.59
N ARG A 52 -32.55 -15.75 -8.00
CA ARG A 52 -32.07 -15.73 -6.62
C ARG A 52 -31.38 -14.40 -6.37
N GLY A 53 -31.99 -13.56 -5.55
CA GLY A 53 -31.34 -12.37 -5.05
C GLY A 53 -30.10 -12.74 -4.25
N ILE A 54 -29.03 -11.97 -4.47
CA ILE A 54 -28.20 -11.39 -3.42
C ILE A 54 -27.43 -12.40 -2.56
N PHE A 55 -26.15 -12.56 -2.89
CA PHE A 55 -25.13 -12.28 -1.88
C PHE A 55 -24.29 -11.15 -2.44
N SER A 56 -24.45 -9.92 -1.91
CA SER A 56 -23.28 -9.06 -1.82
C SER A 56 -22.30 -9.90 -1.01
N ALA A 57 -21.35 -10.56 -1.67
CA ALA A 57 -20.41 -11.45 -1.01
C ALA A 57 -19.88 -10.65 0.18
N ILE A 58 -20.04 -11.18 1.40
CA ILE A 58 -19.43 -10.57 2.59
C ILE A 58 -18.02 -10.20 2.13
N PRO A 59 -17.59 -8.93 2.14
CA PRO A 59 -16.33 -8.60 1.52
C PRO A 59 -15.24 -9.24 2.37
N GLN A 60 -14.85 -10.43 1.94
CA GLN A 60 -13.89 -11.31 2.56
C GLN A 60 -12.51 -10.79 2.21
N CYS A 61 -11.55 -11.11 3.06
CA CYS A 61 -10.16 -10.87 2.73
C CYS A 61 -9.82 -11.68 1.47
N VAL A 62 -9.27 -11.01 0.46
CA VAL A 62 -8.81 -11.64 -0.77
C VAL A 62 -7.30 -11.83 -0.69
N PRO A 63 -6.76 -12.99 -1.10
CA PRO A 63 -5.32 -13.17 -1.19
C PRO A 63 -4.77 -12.24 -2.28
N VAL A 64 -3.61 -11.65 -2.02
CA VAL A 64 -2.92 -10.78 -2.97
C VAL A 64 -1.43 -11.05 -2.97
N LYS A 65 -0.83 -10.89 -4.15
CA LYS A 65 0.61 -10.95 -4.32
C LYS A 65 1.10 -9.58 -4.76
N SER A 66 1.55 -8.80 -3.79
CA SER A 66 2.01 -7.44 -4.00
C SER A 66 3.52 -7.39 -4.14
N ILE A 67 4.01 -6.82 -5.25
CA ILE A 67 5.45 -6.68 -5.49
C ILE A 67 6.09 -5.79 -4.40
N ASN A 68 5.36 -4.76 -3.98
CA ASN A 68 5.83 -3.78 -3.02
C ASN A 68 5.64 -4.21 -1.56
N CYS A 69 4.60 -5.00 -1.27
CA CYS A 69 4.12 -5.24 0.11
C CYS A 69 4.21 -6.68 0.62
N GLU A 70 4.46 -7.68 -0.24
CA GLU A 70 4.61 -9.10 0.17
C GLU A 70 5.72 -9.28 1.22
N LYS A 71 6.84 -8.56 1.08
CA LYS A 71 7.97 -8.58 2.04
C LYS A 71 7.60 -8.13 3.47
N TYR A 72 6.46 -7.45 3.65
CA TYR A 72 5.98 -7.02 4.97
C TYR A 72 4.83 -7.89 5.51
N GLY A 73 4.43 -8.93 4.79
CA GLY A 73 3.35 -9.85 5.19
C GLY A 73 1.95 -9.42 4.79
N PHE A 74 1.80 -8.44 3.86
CA PHE A 74 0.49 -8.05 3.33
C PHE A 74 0.04 -9.02 2.22
N ASN A 75 -0.29 -10.25 2.63
CA ASN A 75 -0.66 -11.33 1.71
C ASN A 75 -2.18 -11.46 1.51
N SER A 76 -2.97 -10.71 2.31
CA SER A 76 -4.42 -10.68 2.19
C SER A 76 -4.95 -9.27 2.48
N THR A 77 -5.86 -8.79 1.64
CA THR A 77 -6.37 -7.42 1.68
C THR A 77 -7.86 -7.38 1.36
N LYS A 78 -8.46 -6.20 1.40
CA LYS A 78 -9.83 -5.94 1.00
C LYS A 78 -9.90 -4.58 0.33
N PHE A 79 -10.59 -4.52 -0.81
CA PHE A 79 -10.83 -3.28 -1.55
C PHE A 79 -12.28 -2.78 -1.32
N PRO A 80 -12.53 -1.46 -1.41
CA PRO A 80 -11.55 -0.40 -1.69
C PRO A 80 -10.57 -0.18 -0.55
N ASN A 81 -9.37 0.34 -0.87
CA ASN A 81 -8.40 0.73 0.16
C ASN A 81 -8.77 2.09 0.79
N TYR A 82 -7.97 2.60 1.72
CA TYR A 82 -8.28 3.87 2.42
C TYR A 82 -8.20 5.14 1.55
N ILE A 83 -7.65 5.02 0.34
CA ILE A 83 -7.58 6.10 -0.66
C ILE A 83 -8.72 5.98 -1.69
N GLY A 84 -9.45 4.86 -1.70
CA GLY A 84 -10.55 4.60 -2.62
C GLY A 84 -10.17 3.83 -3.89
N HIS A 85 -8.91 3.38 -4.04
CA HIS A 85 -8.56 2.48 -5.15
C HIS A 85 -9.39 1.21 -5.05
N ALA A 86 -9.96 0.78 -6.17
CA ALA A 86 -10.85 -0.38 -6.22
C ALA A 86 -10.09 -1.68 -6.51
N ARG A 87 -8.84 -1.58 -6.99
CA ARG A 87 -8.05 -2.71 -7.48
C ARG A 87 -6.60 -2.64 -7.03
N LEU A 88 -5.98 -3.83 -6.94
CA LEU A 88 -4.57 -3.97 -6.59
C LEU A 88 -3.64 -3.23 -7.56
N ALA A 89 -3.91 -3.27 -8.86
CA ALA A 89 -3.07 -2.61 -9.86
C ALA A 89 -2.98 -1.09 -9.67
N GLU A 90 -4.09 -0.44 -9.29
CA GLU A 90 -4.14 1.00 -8.97
C GLU A 90 -3.30 1.30 -7.72
N ALA A 91 -3.49 0.50 -6.67
CA ALA A 91 -2.72 0.61 -5.43
C ALA A 91 -1.21 0.38 -5.65
N GLU A 92 -0.82 -0.58 -6.49
CA GLU A 92 0.58 -0.87 -6.83
C GLU A 92 1.23 0.27 -7.60
N ASN A 93 0.50 0.87 -8.55
CA ASN A 93 1.00 2.03 -9.28
C ASN A 93 1.25 3.21 -8.34
N ALA A 94 0.31 3.47 -7.42
CA ALA A 94 0.44 4.51 -6.40
C ALA A 94 1.62 4.22 -5.44
N LEU A 95 1.76 2.97 -4.96
CA LEU A 95 2.88 2.56 -4.11
C LEU A 95 4.22 2.74 -4.80
N THR A 96 4.32 2.38 -6.09
CA THR A 96 5.53 2.58 -6.88
C THR A 96 5.91 4.05 -6.92
N GLN A 97 4.95 4.96 -7.14
CA GLN A 97 5.21 6.40 -7.10
C GLN A 97 5.62 6.90 -5.71
N ILE A 98 5.00 6.41 -4.64
CA ILE A 98 5.38 6.79 -3.27
C ILE A 98 6.81 6.30 -2.97
N PHE A 99 7.14 5.05 -3.29
CA PHE A 99 8.40 4.43 -2.91
C PHE A 99 9.60 4.95 -3.70
N THR A 100 9.40 5.42 -4.93
CA THR A 100 10.44 6.11 -5.71
C THR A 100 10.70 7.52 -5.19
N ASN A 101 9.68 8.23 -4.70
CA ASN A 101 9.82 9.60 -4.19
C ASN A 101 10.28 9.69 -2.72
N THR A 102 10.12 8.62 -1.93
CA THR A 102 10.50 8.56 -0.51
C THR A 102 11.99 8.27 -0.27
N VAL A 103 12.84 8.29 -1.30
CA VAL A 103 14.29 8.00 -1.19
C VAL A 103 15.02 8.95 -0.24
N THR A 104 14.56 10.20 -0.13
CA THR A 104 15.15 11.23 0.76
C THR A 104 14.56 11.25 2.17
N CYS A 105 13.73 10.27 2.50
CA CYS A 105 13.02 10.26 3.77
C CYS A 105 13.95 9.97 4.97
N PRO A 106 13.89 10.75 6.07
CA PRO A 106 14.77 10.59 7.23
C PRO A 106 14.36 9.43 8.16
N ILE A 107 13.26 8.72 7.89
CA ILE A 107 12.90 7.48 8.58
C ILE A 107 13.39 6.26 7.79
N PRO A 108 13.62 5.10 8.43
CA PRO A 108 14.04 3.90 7.72
C PRO A 108 13.08 3.57 6.58
N LYS A 109 13.62 3.31 5.38
CA LYS A 109 12.83 2.99 4.18
C LYS A 109 11.77 1.91 4.44
N ALA A 110 12.15 0.85 5.14
CA ALA A 110 11.22 -0.23 5.50
C ALA A 110 10.05 0.23 6.40
N SER A 111 10.24 1.24 7.24
CA SER A 111 9.15 1.82 8.05
C SER A 111 8.20 2.63 7.18
N ALA A 112 8.72 3.48 6.28
CA ALA A 112 7.90 4.24 5.34
C ALA A 112 7.10 3.32 4.40
N GLU A 113 7.77 2.31 3.84
CA GLU A 113 7.15 1.32 2.95
C GLU A 113 6.04 0.54 3.66
N MET A 114 6.25 0.14 4.92
CA MET A 114 5.24 -0.55 5.71
C MET A 114 3.98 0.29 5.94
N ILE A 115 4.12 1.58 6.22
CA ILE A 115 2.97 2.49 6.40
C ILE A 115 2.26 2.76 5.07
N GLY A 116 3.02 2.90 3.98
CA GLY A 116 2.45 2.99 2.64
C GLY A 116 1.63 1.74 2.29
N CYS A 117 2.18 0.56 2.53
CA CYS A 117 1.48 -0.72 2.36
C CYS A 117 0.22 -0.81 3.23
N ALA A 118 0.31 -0.50 4.52
CA ALA A 118 -0.85 -0.51 5.43
C ALA A 118 -1.98 0.43 4.98
N THR A 119 -1.64 1.49 4.23
CA THR A 119 -2.61 2.45 3.70
C THR A 119 -3.22 1.98 2.38
N MET A 120 -2.37 1.49 1.46
CA MET A 120 -2.76 1.18 0.09
C MET A 120 -3.26 -0.24 -0.12
N ILE A 121 -2.71 -1.19 0.63
CA ILE A 121 -3.01 -2.62 0.59
C ILE A 121 -3.17 -3.06 2.04
N PRO A 122 -4.26 -2.63 2.71
CA PRO A 122 -4.41 -2.83 4.13
C PRO A 122 -4.50 -4.32 4.48
N LEU A 123 -3.79 -4.72 5.53
CA LEU A 123 -3.84 -6.10 6.00
C LEU A 123 -5.27 -6.44 6.40
N CYS A 124 -5.80 -7.53 5.87
CA CYS A 124 -7.14 -8.00 6.18
C CYS A 124 -7.09 -9.26 7.05
N ILE A 125 -7.78 -9.22 8.19
CA ILE A 125 -7.91 -10.33 9.13
C ILE A 125 -9.39 -10.44 9.48
N ASN A 126 -9.99 -11.62 9.28
CA ASN A 126 -11.40 -11.89 9.58
C ASN A 126 -12.37 -10.86 8.97
N GLY A 127 -12.12 -10.45 7.72
CA GLY A 127 -12.93 -9.49 6.98
C GLY A 127 -12.75 -8.01 7.38
N LYS A 128 -11.87 -7.72 8.35
CA LYS A 128 -11.55 -6.37 8.84
C LYS A 128 -10.15 -5.96 8.40
N THR A 129 -10.01 -4.72 7.96
CA THR A 129 -8.72 -4.13 7.60
C THR A 129 -8.03 -3.51 8.81
N VAL A 130 -6.71 -3.60 8.86
CA VAL A 130 -5.90 -2.99 9.92
C VAL A 130 -5.18 -1.75 9.36
N PRO A 131 -5.56 -0.52 9.75
CA PRO A 131 -4.92 0.70 9.29
C PRO A 131 -3.56 0.92 9.97
N PRO A 132 -2.69 1.80 9.44
CA PRO A 132 -1.59 2.34 10.22
C PRO A 132 -2.11 3.20 11.37
N CYS A 133 -1.34 3.35 12.44
CA CYS A 133 -1.71 4.29 13.50
C CYS A 133 -1.59 5.73 13.00
N GLN A 134 -2.45 6.62 13.51
CA GLN A 134 -2.53 8.03 13.10
C GLN A 134 -1.16 8.73 13.16
N GLU A 135 -0.44 8.56 14.25
CA GLU A 135 0.86 9.19 14.49
C GLU A 135 1.92 8.70 13.51
N ASP A 136 1.93 7.40 13.23
CA ASP A 136 2.85 6.76 12.29
C ASP A 136 2.57 7.18 10.83
N CYS A 137 1.29 7.32 10.46
CA CYS A 137 0.88 7.83 9.17
C CYS A 137 1.38 9.27 8.96
N ARG A 138 1.06 10.18 9.89
CA ARG A 138 1.49 11.58 9.83
C ARG A 138 3.01 11.73 9.80
N GLU A 139 3.71 10.93 10.59
CA GLU A 139 5.17 10.95 10.61
C GLU A 139 5.75 10.67 9.22
N VAL A 140 5.21 9.68 8.50
CA VAL A 140 5.64 9.35 7.13
C VAL A 140 5.27 10.47 6.15
N ILE A 141 4.04 11.00 6.21
CA ILE A 141 3.60 12.07 5.31
C ILE A 141 4.52 13.30 5.42
N ILE A 142 4.79 13.74 6.66
CA ILE A 142 5.59 14.94 6.93
C ILE A 142 7.06 14.68 6.61
N LYS A 143 7.65 13.61 7.16
CA LYS A 143 9.10 13.36 7.04
C LYS A 143 9.50 12.97 5.63
N CYS A 144 8.66 12.20 4.93
CA CYS A 144 8.93 11.80 3.56
C CYS A 144 8.32 12.73 2.50
N LYS A 145 7.68 13.83 2.89
CA LYS A 145 7.04 14.80 1.98
C LYS A 145 6.04 14.15 1.01
N VAL A 146 5.29 13.16 1.46
CA VAL A 146 4.36 12.40 0.60
C VAL A 146 3.25 13.30 0.05
N ASN A 147 2.86 14.32 0.81
CA ASN A 147 1.88 15.33 0.38
C ASN A 147 2.35 16.20 -0.81
N GLN A 148 3.63 16.14 -1.17
CA GLN A 148 4.18 16.83 -2.35
C GLN A 148 4.19 15.93 -3.60
N ILE A 149 3.82 14.66 -3.45
CA ILE A 149 3.68 13.72 -4.57
C ILE A 149 2.33 14.00 -5.25
N PRO A 150 2.27 14.11 -6.59
CA PRO A 150 1.02 14.32 -7.32
C PRO A 150 -0.05 13.29 -6.94
N ASN A 151 -1.28 13.74 -6.69
CA ASN A 151 -2.45 12.95 -6.27
C ASN A 151 -2.44 12.49 -4.79
N PHE A 152 -1.53 12.99 -3.96
CA PHE A 152 -1.43 12.66 -2.54
C PHE A 152 -1.67 13.86 -1.61
N GLU A 153 -2.28 14.91 -2.12
CA GLU A 153 -2.51 16.17 -1.38
C GLU A 153 -3.41 15.94 -0.14
N MET A 154 -4.33 14.98 -0.22
CA MET A 154 -5.27 14.63 0.86
C MET A 154 -4.71 13.63 1.89
N ALA A 155 -3.45 13.21 1.78
CA ALA A 155 -2.90 12.16 2.64
C ALA A 155 -3.00 12.47 4.15
N GLU A 156 -2.86 13.74 4.54
CA GLU A 156 -2.98 14.18 5.94
C GLU A 156 -4.41 14.04 6.49
N THR A 157 -5.41 14.34 5.66
CA THR A 157 -6.83 14.15 6.00
C THR A 157 -7.13 12.67 6.23
N ILE A 158 -6.54 11.79 5.41
CA ILE A 158 -6.72 10.35 5.51
C ILE A 158 -6.05 9.81 6.78
N CYS A 159 -4.83 10.26 7.11
CA CYS A 159 -4.18 9.91 8.37
C CYS A 159 -5.02 10.29 9.60
N SER A 160 -5.82 11.36 9.49
CA SER A 160 -6.67 11.83 10.58
C SER A 160 -7.84 10.89 10.91
N LEU A 161 -8.23 10.01 9.97
CA LEU A 161 -9.27 9.00 10.17
C LEU A 161 -8.77 7.73 10.89
N PHE A 162 -7.45 7.57 11.00
CA PHE A 162 -6.88 6.38 11.59
C PHE A 162 -6.90 6.41 13.12
N PRO A 163 -6.96 5.22 13.77
CA PRO A 163 -6.88 5.13 15.22
C PRO A 163 -5.54 5.62 15.75
N LYS A 164 -5.58 6.26 16.91
CA LYS A 164 -4.38 6.61 17.68
C LYS A 164 -3.69 5.37 18.23
N ARG A 165 -2.38 5.45 18.39
CA ARG A 165 -1.60 4.38 19.02
C ARG A 165 -2.09 4.12 20.45
N GLY A 166 -2.26 2.84 20.80
CA GLY A 166 -2.72 2.43 22.12
C GLY A 166 -4.22 2.64 22.37
N SER A 167 -4.99 3.00 21.35
CA SER A 167 -6.46 3.00 21.43
C SER A 167 -7.03 1.57 21.46
N THR A 168 -8.34 1.45 21.67
CA THR A 168 -9.06 0.17 21.66
C THR A 168 -9.01 -0.54 20.31
N THR A 169 -8.78 0.20 19.22
CA THR A 169 -8.74 -0.33 17.86
C THR A 169 -7.30 -0.59 17.45
N SER A 170 -7.00 -1.83 17.05
CA SER A 170 -5.66 -2.24 16.61
C SER A 170 -5.20 -1.49 15.36
N CYS A 171 -3.93 -1.10 15.32
CA CYS A 171 -3.30 -0.40 14.19
C CYS A 171 -1.82 -0.77 14.04
N ILE A 172 -1.28 -0.57 12.84
CA ILE A 172 0.12 -0.86 12.51
C ILE A 172 1.00 0.33 12.89
N SER A 173 2.01 0.08 13.74
CA SER A 173 2.96 1.11 14.20
C SER A 173 4.41 0.78 13.83
N ILE A 174 5.19 1.82 13.49
CA ILE A 174 6.63 1.67 13.19
C ILE A 174 7.46 1.34 14.45
N GLN A 175 6.94 1.65 15.64
CA GLN A 175 7.66 1.47 16.90
C GLN A 175 7.84 -0.01 17.29
N SER A 176 6.93 -0.89 16.83
CA SER A 176 6.99 -2.33 17.09
C SER A 176 8.32 -2.98 16.66
N LYS A 177 8.97 -2.46 15.61
CA LYS A 177 10.29 -2.92 15.13
C LYS A 177 11.45 -2.00 15.53
N GLN A 178 11.19 -0.71 15.74
CA GLN A 178 12.23 0.26 16.09
C GLN A 178 12.81 0.06 17.49
N THR A 179 12.05 -0.42 18.48
CA THR A 179 12.61 -0.69 19.82
C THR A 179 13.74 -1.70 19.74
N LEU A 180 13.57 -2.78 18.96
CA LEU A 180 14.59 -3.80 18.76
C LEU A 180 15.79 -3.27 17.94
N VAL A 181 15.55 -2.49 16.88
CA VAL A 181 16.63 -1.88 16.09
C VAL A 181 17.38 -0.79 16.86
N ALA A 182 16.70 -0.01 17.70
CA ALA A 182 17.32 0.98 18.58
C ALA A 182 18.11 0.31 19.71
N LEU A 183 17.58 -0.76 20.30
CA LEU A 183 18.30 -1.60 21.26
C LEU A 183 19.53 -2.25 20.60
N TYR A 184 19.38 -2.75 19.37
CA TYR A 184 20.49 -3.32 18.60
C TYR A 184 21.54 -2.27 18.21
N ARG A 185 21.15 -1.11 17.66
CA ARG A 185 22.07 -0.01 17.33
C ARG A 185 22.76 0.54 18.58
N LYS A 186 22.06 0.65 19.71
CA LYS A 186 22.68 0.99 21.00
C LYS A 186 23.70 -0.07 21.39
N ARG A 187 23.36 -1.37 21.30
CA ARG A 187 24.32 -2.46 21.58
C ARG A 187 25.54 -2.39 20.66
N VAL A 188 25.37 -2.19 19.35
CA VAL A 188 26.48 -2.11 18.38
C VAL A 188 27.37 -0.90 18.67
N MET A 189 26.81 0.29 18.89
CA MET A 189 27.63 1.47 19.24
C MET A 189 28.38 1.30 20.55
N VAL A 190 27.75 0.71 21.58
CA VAL A 190 28.40 0.41 22.85
C VAL A 190 29.55 -0.59 22.64
N VAL A 191 29.34 -1.68 21.90
CA VAL A 191 30.38 -2.67 21.61
C VAL A 191 31.56 -2.04 20.84
N SER A 192 31.30 -1.19 19.84
CA SER A 192 32.36 -0.47 19.11
C SER A 192 33.16 0.51 19.97
N LEU A 193 32.52 1.17 20.94
CA LEU A 193 33.20 2.05 21.90
C LEU A 193 34.06 1.26 22.90
N PHE A 194 33.59 0.08 23.34
CA PHE A 194 34.36 -0.78 24.23
C PHE A 194 35.56 -1.41 23.52
N THR A 195 35.43 -1.85 22.26
CA THR A 195 36.58 -2.37 21.50
C THR A 195 37.62 -1.29 21.20
N GLN A 196 37.21 -0.05 20.91
CA GLN A 196 38.14 1.08 20.78
C GLN A 196 38.88 1.39 22.09
N LYS A 197 38.19 1.36 23.24
CA LYS A 197 38.85 1.55 24.55
C LYS A 197 39.82 0.40 24.90
N CYS A 198 39.46 -0.84 24.61
CA CYS A 198 40.36 -1.98 24.83
C CYS A 198 41.58 -1.95 23.88
N ALA A 199 41.41 -1.51 22.62
CA ALA A 199 42.52 -1.36 21.68
C ALA A 199 43.52 -0.28 22.14
N CYS A 200 43.04 0.87 22.63
CA CYS A 200 43.92 1.90 23.21
C CYS A 200 44.66 1.42 24.46
N LEU A 201 44.01 0.65 25.35
CA LEU A 201 44.66 0.16 26.58
C LEU A 201 45.71 -0.93 26.31
N ALA A 202 45.59 -1.70 25.22
CA ALA A 202 46.58 -2.72 24.84
C ALA A 202 47.84 -2.15 24.15
N GLN A 203 47.83 -0.87 23.76
CA GLN A 203 48.92 -0.19 23.06
C GLN A 203 49.72 0.78 23.96
N CYS A 204 49.34 0.92 25.23
CA CYS A 204 50.13 1.61 26.25
C CYS A 204 50.83 0.58 27.16
N ARG A 205 51.90 -0.04 26.67
CA ARG A 205 52.86 -0.77 27.52
C ARG A 205 54.25 -0.72 26.95
#